data_AF-A0A1H9VA01-F1
#
_entry.id   AF-A0A1H9VA01-F1
#
_cell.length_a   1.000
_cell.length_b   1.000
_cell.length_c   1.000
_cell.angle_alpha   90.00
_cell.angle_beta   90.00
_cell.angle_gamma   90.00
#
_symmetry.space_group_name_H-M   'P 1'
#
loop_
_entity.id
_entity.type
_entity.pdbx_description
1 polymer ?
#
loop_
_entity_poly.entity_id
_entity_poly.type
_entity_poly.pdbx_seq_one_letter_code
_entity_poly.pdbx_strand_id
1 'polypeptide(L)'
;MKFKSIVSIIHIFLILFLVGMFYVEMALYSVLPPEQGGMSYWVRFQNIWYSSPAFYGIIIFFLSFLFWAFKRKSIPVFLQK
;
A
#
# COMPACT_ATOMS: atom_id res chain seq x y z
N MET A 1 9.79 4.10 -24.10
CA MET A 1 10.18 3.25 -22.95
C MET A 1 10.41 4.02 -21.64
N LYS A 2 10.98 5.24 -21.67
CA LYS A 2 11.31 6.01 -20.44
C LYS A 2 10.11 6.33 -19.53
N PHE A 3 8.97 6.71 -20.09
CA PHE A 3 7.78 7.10 -19.30
C PHE A 3 7.21 5.95 -18.45
N LYS A 4 7.15 4.73 -19.00
CA LYS A 4 6.72 3.53 -18.27
C LYS A 4 7.64 3.17 -17.09
N SER A 5 8.94 3.44 -17.25
CA SER A 5 9.94 3.13 -16.22
C SER A 5 9.88 4.14 -15.07
N ILE A 6 9.74 5.44 -15.39
CA ILE A 6 9.57 6.50 -14.38
C ILE A 6 8.30 6.29 -13.55
N VAL A 7 7.18 5.99 -14.21
CA VAL A 7 5.91 5.70 -13.49
C VAL A 7 6.07 4.51 -12.54
N SER A 8 6.79 3.47 -12.95
CA SER A 8 7.05 2.30 -12.10
C SER A 8 7.91 2.63 -10.88
N ILE A 9 8.95 3.45 -11.06
CA ILE A 9 9.83 3.87 -9.96
C ILE A 9 9.05 4.71 -8.94
N ILE A 10 8.21 5.64 -9.42
CA ILE A 10 7.36 6.47 -8.55
C ILE A 10 6.40 5.58 -7.75
N HIS A 11 5.77 4.59 -8.38
CA HIS A 11 4.87 3.65 -7.67
C HIS A 11 5.60 2.87 -6.58
N ILE A 12 6.81 2.37 -6.87
CA ILE A 12 7.61 1.63 -5.89
C ILE A 12 7.95 2.54 -4.69
N PHE A 13 8.39 3.76 -4.94
CA PHE A 13 8.67 4.73 -3.88
C PHE A 13 7.44 5.03 -3.03
N LEU A 14 6.28 5.22 -3.66
CA LEU A 14 5.04 5.51 -2.95
C LEU A 14 4.59 4.34 -2.06
N ILE A 15 4.72 3.11 -2.56
CA ILE A 15 4.41 1.90 -1.79
C ILE A 15 5.34 1.79 -0.58
N LEU A 16 6.65 1.98 -0.78
CA LEU A 16 7.63 1.94 0.31
C LEU A 16 7.34 3.01 1.37
N PHE A 17 7.01 4.23 0.94
CA PHE A 17 6.63 5.31 1.84
C PHE A 17 5.39 4.96 2.67
N LEU A 18 4.34 4.43 2.03
CA LEU A 18 3.11 4.02 2.71
C LEU A 18 3.34 2.87 3.70
N VAL A 19 4.18 1.88 3.35
CA VAL A 19 4.56 0.79 4.25
C VAL A 19 5.35 1.34 5.46
N GLY A 20 6.23 2.31 5.24
CA GLY A 20 6.94 2.99 6.32
C GLY A 20 5.99 3.73 7.26
N MET A 21 5.05 4.50 6.71
CA MET A 21 4.02 5.21 7.48
C MET A 21 3.14 4.24 8.27
N PHE A 22 2.75 3.12 7.66
CA PHE A 22 1.99 2.06 8.32
C PHE A 22 2.77 1.43 9.49
N TYR A 23 4.06 1.19 9.31
CA TYR A 23 4.92 0.69 10.38
C TYR A 23 5.02 1.68 11.55
N VAL A 24 5.20 2.97 11.25
CA VAL A 24 5.23 4.03 12.27
C VAL A 24 3.90 4.14 13.01
N GLU A 25 2.77 4.08 12.29
CA GLU A 25 1.43 4.07 12.90
C GLU A 25 1.31 2.90 13.89
N MET A 26 1.65 1.70 13.45
CA MET A 26 1.61 0.50 14.29
C MET A 26 2.54 0.59 15.52
N ALA A 27 3.74 1.13 15.33
CA ALA A 27 4.70 1.30 16.40
C ALA A 27 4.18 2.30 17.46
N LEU A 28 3.64 3.44 17.04
CA LEU A 28 3.08 4.45 17.95
C LEU A 28 1.99 3.86 18.86
N TYR A 29 1.04 3.12 18.30
CA TYR A 29 -0.03 2.49 19.08
C TYR A 29 0.48 1.38 20.02
N SER A 30 1.57 0.71 19.66
CA SER A 30 2.16 -0.35 20.49
C SER A 30 3.00 0.17 21.67
N VAL A 31 3.52 1.39 21.54
CA VAL A 31 4.37 2.03 22.56
C VAL A 31 3.56 2.87 23.54
N LEU A 32 2.39 3.38 23.11
CA LEU A 32 1.50 4.15 23.96
C LEU A 32 1.00 3.32 25.16
N PRO A 33 0.86 3.93 26.35
CA PRO A 33 0.21 3.28 27.47
C PRO A 33 -1.28 3.05 27.16
N PRO A 34 -1.92 2.01 27.75
CA PRO A 34 -3.32 1.66 27.47
C PRO A 34 -4.30 2.82 27.73
N GLU A 35 -3.99 3.66 28.72
CA GLU A 35 -4.75 4.85 29.12
C GLU A 35 -4.83 5.92 28.00
N GLN A 36 -3.87 5.89 27.06
CA GLN A 36 -3.80 6.80 25.91
C GLN A 36 -4.26 6.12 24.62
N GLY A 37 -4.97 5.00 24.72
CA GLY A 37 -5.42 4.21 23.56
C GLY A 37 -4.34 3.29 23.00
N GLY A 38 -3.27 3.04 23.77
CA GLY A 38 -2.26 2.04 23.47
C GLY A 38 -2.86 0.65 23.40
N MET A 39 -2.52 -0.09 22.34
CA MET A 39 -2.98 -1.46 22.15
C MET A 39 -1.79 -2.34 21.79
N SER A 40 -1.84 -3.61 22.18
CA SER A 40 -0.81 -4.55 21.75
C SER A 40 -0.75 -4.58 20.22
N TYR A 41 0.47 -4.73 19.69
CA TYR A 41 0.72 -4.74 18.25
C TYR A 41 -0.25 -5.66 17.50
N TRP A 42 -0.47 -6.87 18.03
CA TRP A 42 -1.34 -7.87 17.43
C TRP A 42 -2.82 -7.47 17.40
N VAL A 43 -3.32 -6.86 18.48
CA VAL A 43 -4.71 -6.37 18.54
C VAL A 43 -4.91 -5.22 17.56
N ARG A 44 -3.95 -4.29 17.47
CA ARG A 44 -4.00 -3.20 16.49
C ARG A 44 -3.93 -3.74 15.06
N PHE A 45 -3.10 -4.74 14.81
CA PHE A 45 -2.95 -5.36 13.49
C PHE A 45 -4.24 -6.03 13.03
N GLN A 46 -4.97 -6.70 13.93
CA GLN A 46 -6.28 -7.27 13.61
C GLN A 46 -7.32 -6.19 13.29
N ASN A 47 -7.27 -5.06 14.00
CA ASN A 47 -8.22 -3.95 13.81
C ASN A 47 -7.80 -2.95 12.72
N ILE A 48 -6.68 -3.18 12.05
CA ILE A 48 -6.11 -2.18 11.15
C ILE A 48 -6.99 -1.87 9.95
N TRP A 49 -7.74 -2.89 9.52
CA TRP A 49 -8.72 -2.83 8.45
C TRP A 49 -9.87 -1.86 8.70
N TYR A 50 -10.06 -1.36 9.92
CA TYR A 50 -11.14 -0.43 10.27
C TYR A 50 -10.66 1.01 10.51
N SER A 51 -9.37 1.21 10.76
CA SER A 51 -8.89 2.44 11.39
C SER A 51 -7.66 3.08 10.75
N SER A 52 -6.89 2.37 9.91
CA SER A 52 -5.63 2.92 9.38
C SER A 52 -5.81 3.49 7.96
N PRO A 53 -5.66 4.82 7.78
CA PRO A 53 -5.65 5.42 6.45
C PRO A 53 -4.47 4.94 5.61
N ALA A 54 -3.31 4.69 6.24
CA ALA A 54 -2.12 4.19 5.56
C ALA A 54 -2.37 2.81 4.94
N PHE A 55 -3.07 1.95 5.67
CA PHE A 55 -3.45 0.62 5.20
C PHE A 55 -4.37 0.67 3.97
N TYR A 56 -5.40 1.51 3.99
CA TYR A 56 -6.25 1.71 2.81
C TYR A 56 -5.49 2.31 1.63
N GLY A 57 -4.54 3.22 1.89
CA GLY A 57 -3.62 3.73 0.89
C GLY A 57 -2.84 2.60 0.21
N ILE A 58 -2.24 1.70 1.00
CA ILE A 58 -1.52 0.53 0.48
C ILE A 58 -2.43 -0.33 -0.41
N ILE A 59 -3.65 -0.63 0.05
CA ILE A 59 -4.61 -1.44 -0.72
C ILE A 59 -4.95 -0.78 -2.05
N ILE A 60 -5.29 0.50 -2.05
CA ILE A 60 -5.68 1.24 -3.27
C ILE A 60 -4.52 1.23 -4.26
N PHE A 61 -3.31 1.57 -3.82
CA PHE A 61 -2.13 1.58 -4.69
C PHE A 61 -1.78 0.19 -5.21
N PHE A 62 -1.93 -0.84 -4.37
CA PHE A 62 -1.69 -2.22 -4.77
C PHE A 62 -2.70 -2.71 -5.81
N LEU A 63 -3.99 -2.40 -5.63
CA LEU A 63 -5.06 -2.71 -6.59
C LEU A 63 -4.88 -1.95 -7.90
N SER A 64 -4.54 -0.65 -7.85
CA SER A 64 -4.23 0.14 -9.05
C SER A 64 -3.02 -0.42 -9.81
N PHE A 65 -1.97 -0.83 -9.09
CA PHE A 65 -0.81 -1.48 -9.68
C PHE A 65 -1.18 -2.81 -10.35
N LEU A 66 -1.92 -3.68 -9.66
CA LEU A 66 -2.41 -4.94 -10.20
C LEU A 66 -3.27 -4.73 -11.45
N PHE A 67 -4.22 -3.80 -11.40
CA PHE A 67 -5.09 -3.47 -12.54
C PHE A 67 -4.27 -3.05 -13.77
N TRP A 68 -3.27 -2.20 -13.58
CA TRP A 68 -2.37 -1.79 -14.66
C TRP A 68 -1.50 -2.94 -15.19
N ALA A 69 -1.03 -3.82 -14.29
CA ALA A 69 -0.28 -5.02 -14.66
C ALA A 69 -1.13 -6.00 -15.47
N PHE A 70 -2.39 -6.23 -15.08
CA PHE A 70 -3.31 -7.11 -15.79
C PHE A 70 -3.75 -6.56 -17.15
N LYS A 71 -4.02 -5.25 -17.27
CA LYS A 71 -4.31 -4.60 -18.56
C LYS A 71 -3.20 -4.75 -19.60
N ARG A 72 -1.93 -4.88 -19.18
CA ARG A 72 -0.84 -5.17 -20.13
C ARG A 72 -0.89 -6.58 -20.71
N LYS A 73 -1.48 -7.54 -19.99
CA LYS A 73 -1.52 -8.95 -20.40
C LYS A 73 -2.73 -9.25 -21.30
N SER A 74 -3.76 -8.38 -21.28
CA SER A 74 -5.02 -8.55 -22.01
C SER A 74 -5.13 -7.71 -23.29
N ILE A 75 -4.09 -6.98 -23.72
CA ILE A 75 -4.06 -6.42 -25.09
C ILE A 75 -3.80 -7.60 -26.04
N PRO A 76 -4.78 -8.00 -26.88
CA PRO A 76 -4.57 -9.11 -27.79
C PRO A 76 -3.53 -8.70 -28.84
N VAL A 77 -2.61 -9.63 -29.08
CA VAL A 77 -1.54 -9.58 -30.10
C VAL A 77 -2.07 -9.32 -31.53
N PHE A 78 -3.38 -9.29 -31.72
CA PHE A 78 -4.05 -9.07 -33.01
C PHE A 78 -4.04 -7.61 -33.51
N LEU A 79 -3.69 -6.62 -32.68
CA LEU A 79 -3.63 -5.19 -33.07
C LEU A 79 -2.20 -4.69 -33.38
N GLN A 80 -1.23 -5.61 -33.52
CA GLN A 80 0.16 -5.27 -33.84
C GLN A 80 0.59 -5.60 -35.28
N LYS A 81 -0.36 -5.87 -36.18
CA LYS A 81 -0.09 -6.01 -37.62
C LYS A 81 -0.61 -4.82 -38.40
#